data_AF-A0A7S1EYH9-F1
#
_entry.id   AF-A0A7S1EYH9-F1
#
_cell.length_a   1.000
_cell.length_b   1.000
_cell.length_c   1.000
_cell.angle_alpha   90.00
_cell.angle_beta   90.00
_cell.angle_gamma   90.00
#
_symmetry.space_group_name_H-M   'P 1'
#
loop_
_entity.id
_entity.type
_entity.pdbx_description
1 polymer ?
#
loop_
_entity_poly.entity_id
_entity_poly.type
_entity_poly.pdbx_seq_one_letter_code
_entity_poly.pdbx_strand_id
1 'polypeptide(L)'
;VSVECLMEDEDFSSSVLRTDFETMCAPLMTKVKAVLDGAIAAAGIPVEQIDTVEIVGGSSRVPWVKRMCSEAFGGKELSTTMNADESVARGCALQAAILSPLYKVRDFKVEDTTPFGINVGWEGIAGESEAQKEDDGDTQMTTVEGGQRIATVFPAGSLMGTLKLLTFYRKGPFDVKVEYVDEKLLLPLTPKELGVYKIEVPPQTQAKKIKVRAKLTLHGTFVIDGAQMVEDEEYEETVKEKRELPAEPAPEVAETPEGSPTAEANGDVPMPDQADNGEGDSKKEAPVAPKEPEKKYEWVDVVKKRKRTKRTDVNVIPSGTPGLSANVLQKRMDEETAMQAEMRDIIETDEKRNDLESYIFNMRDKTAESGDYGNFISSTDREKFSEDLTKAEDWLYDNSDATKAMYVEKLDELKLIGDGVTWRAKEHSIRDDWIAAVAGTVSNYRQAAENPGEKYGHIAPEKLQKIVQACNDLENWLKENQVKQAALKNHEKPVLLCAEMEKRNGELAKMADDILKEAKPAPPKEEKVEEKVPEPSKDENKSPDSENVPENMDVD
;
A
#
# COMPACT_ATOMS: atom_id res chain seq x y z
N VAL A 1 -26.30 -1.95 40.33
CA VAL A 1 -26.40 -0.70 39.56
C VAL A 1 -26.51 0.42 40.58
N SER A 2 -25.51 1.29 40.64
CA SER A 2 -25.55 2.52 41.43
C SER A 2 -25.29 3.67 40.47
N VAL A 3 -26.07 4.75 40.59
CA VAL A 3 -25.87 6.00 39.87
C VAL A 3 -26.14 7.12 40.88
N GLU A 4 -25.09 7.87 41.18
CA GLU A 4 -25.14 8.98 42.14
C GLU A 4 -25.88 10.18 41.54
N CYS A 5 -26.64 10.91 42.35
CA CYS A 5 -27.45 12.09 41.96
C CYS A 5 -28.23 11.93 40.63
N LEU A 6 -28.94 10.81 40.45
CA LEU A 6 -29.60 10.48 39.17
C LEU A 6 -30.69 11.51 38.79
N MET A 7 -31.42 12.02 39.79
CA MET A 7 -32.46 13.04 39.63
C MET A 7 -32.75 13.69 40.99
N GLU A 8 -33.00 15.00 41.01
CA GLU A 8 -33.40 15.75 42.23
C GLU A 8 -32.44 15.57 43.42
N ASP A 9 -31.13 15.43 43.13
CA ASP A 9 -30.03 15.14 44.07
C ASP A 9 -30.16 13.81 44.85
N GLU A 10 -31.03 12.89 44.39
CA GLU A 10 -31.21 11.55 44.97
C GLU A 10 -30.39 10.46 44.25
N ASP A 11 -29.80 9.55 45.04
CA ASP A 11 -29.00 8.42 44.55
C ASP A 11 -29.87 7.23 44.12
N PHE A 12 -29.63 6.71 42.91
CA PHE A 12 -30.28 5.48 42.46
C PHE A 12 -29.41 4.25 42.77
N SER A 13 -29.89 3.38 43.65
CA SER A 13 -29.26 2.08 43.92
C SER A 13 -30.23 0.91 43.72
N SER A 14 -29.81 -0.07 42.91
CA SER A 14 -30.63 -1.22 42.53
C SER A 14 -29.78 -2.44 42.11
N SER A 15 -30.39 -3.62 42.10
CA SER A 15 -29.76 -4.88 41.65
C SER A 15 -30.62 -5.58 40.61
N VAL A 16 -29.98 -6.27 39.67
CA VAL A 16 -30.63 -7.05 38.61
C VAL A 16 -30.00 -8.43 38.61
N LEU A 17 -30.79 -9.49 38.79
CA LEU A 17 -30.28 -10.85 38.72
C LEU A 17 -30.14 -11.29 37.26
N ARG A 18 -29.24 -12.26 37.00
CA ARG A 18 -29.07 -12.82 35.64
C ARG A 18 -30.37 -13.44 35.10
N THR A 19 -31.17 -14.05 35.97
CA THR A 19 -32.51 -14.57 35.65
C THR A 19 -33.44 -13.50 35.09
N ASP A 20 -33.41 -12.32 35.69
CA ASP A 20 -34.32 -11.23 35.39
C ASP A 20 -33.89 -10.57 34.07
N PHE A 21 -32.57 -10.41 33.89
CA PHE A 21 -31.97 -9.99 32.62
C PHE A 21 -32.26 -10.98 31.48
N GLU A 22 -32.08 -12.29 31.68
CA GLU A 22 -32.42 -13.31 30.67
C GLU A 22 -33.93 -13.30 30.36
N THR A 23 -34.79 -13.06 31.35
CA THR A 23 -36.24 -12.88 31.15
C THR A 23 -36.56 -11.64 30.32
N MET A 24 -35.95 -10.49 30.62
CA MET A 24 -36.09 -9.26 29.83
C MET A 24 -35.55 -9.42 28.39
N CYS A 25 -34.52 -10.25 28.19
CA CYS A 25 -33.98 -10.58 26.87
C CYS A 25 -34.78 -11.61 26.07
N ALA A 26 -35.80 -12.27 26.63
CA ALA A 26 -36.53 -13.35 25.94
C ALA A 26 -37.07 -12.98 24.53
N PRO A 27 -37.61 -11.77 24.26
CA PRO A 27 -38.02 -11.37 22.91
C PRO A 27 -36.86 -11.23 21.90
N LEU A 28 -35.62 -11.05 22.38
CA LEU A 28 -34.41 -11.04 21.55
C LEU A 28 -33.92 -12.47 21.26
N MET A 29 -34.04 -13.39 22.23
CA MET A 29 -33.69 -14.80 22.06
C MET A 29 -34.43 -15.42 20.85
N THR A 30 -35.74 -15.17 20.72
CA THR A 30 -36.53 -15.62 19.56
C THR A 30 -35.97 -15.10 18.22
N LYS A 31 -35.48 -13.86 18.17
CA LYS A 31 -34.85 -13.29 16.97
C LYS A 31 -33.49 -13.93 16.68
N VAL A 32 -32.66 -14.11 17.70
CA VAL A 32 -31.36 -14.80 17.59
C VAL A 32 -31.54 -16.23 17.07
N LYS A 33 -32.54 -16.97 17.58
CA LYS A 33 -32.85 -18.31 17.07
C LYS A 33 -33.22 -18.28 15.58
N ALA A 34 -34.09 -17.37 15.16
CA ALA A 34 -34.49 -17.26 13.75
C ALA A 34 -33.32 -16.93 12.81
N VAL A 35 -32.33 -16.15 13.27
CA VAL A 35 -31.09 -15.87 12.52
C VAL A 35 -30.20 -17.11 12.45
N LEU A 36 -30.03 -17.86 13.55
CA LEU A 36 -29.26 -19.11 13.57
C LEU A 36 -29.89 -20.20 12.68
N ASP A 37 -31.21 -20.41 12.80
CA ASP A 37 -31.98 -21.32 11.96
C ASP A 37 -31.85 -20.96 10.47
N GLY A 38 -31.95 -19.66 10.15
CA GLY A 38 -31.81 -19.14 8.79
C GLY A 38 -30.39 -19.30 8.22
N ALA A 39 -29.36 -19.08 9.03
CA ALA A 39 -27.96 -19.28 8.63
C ALA A 39 -27.65 -20.76 8.34
N ILE A 40 -28.14 -21.68 9.18
CA ILE A 40 -28.02 -23.13 8.96
C ILE A 40 -28.73 -23.54 7.67
N ALA A 41 -29.95 -23.03 7.43
CA ALA A 41 -30.69 -23.30 6.20
C ALA A 41 -29.99 -22.74 4.94
N ALA A 42 -29.40 -21.55 5.03
CA ALA A 42 -28.68 -20.90 3.93
C ALA A 42 -27.33 -21.56 3.61
N ALA A 43 -26.66 -22.14 4.61
CA ALA A 43 -25.39 -22.85 4.42
C ALA A 43 -25.53 -24.16 3.60
N GLY A 44 -26.74 -24.72 3.49
CA GLY A 44 -27.04 -25.89 2.65
C GLY A 44 -26.40 -27.22 3.10
N ILE A 45 -25.65 -27.22 4.20
CA ILE A 45 -24.96 -28.39 4.76
C ILE A 45 -25.57 -28.83 6.10
N PRO A 46 -25.52 -30.13 6.45
CA PRO A 46 -25.87 -30.60 7.79
C PRO A 46 -24.97 -30.00 8.86
N VAL A 47 -25.54 -29.67 10.02
CA VAL A 47 -24.84 -29.05 11.18
C VAL A 47 -23.64 -29.89 11.64
N GLU A 48 -23.73 -31.21 11.48
CA GLU A 48 -22.66 -32.16 11.80
C GLU A 48 -21.36 -31.84 11.06
N GLN A 49 -21.46 -31.37 9.80
CA GLN A 49 -20.34 -31.06 8.89
C GLN A 49 -19.66 -29.71 9.18
N ILE A 50 -20.18 -28.91 10.12
CA ILE A 50 -19.54 -27.65 10.54
C ILE A 50 -18.41 -27.98 11.52
N ASP A 51 -17.16 -27.97 11.09
CA ASP A 51 -16.02 -28.39 11.93
C ASP A 51 -15.88 -27.57 13.23
N THR A 52 -15.95 -26.24 13.14
CA THR A 52 -15.77 -25.32 14.26
C THR A 52 -16.81 -24.20 14.27
N VAL A 53 -17.10 -23.66 15.45
CA VAL A 53 -17.98 -22.50 15.63
C VAL A 53 -17.20 -21.43 16.41
N GLU A 54 -16.48 -20.56 15.69
CA GLU A 54 -15.84 -19.37 16.28
C GLU A 54 -16.87 -18.31 16.66
N ILE A 55 -16.68 -17.65 17.81
CA ILE A 55 -17.53 -16.51 18.23
C ILE A 55 -16.74 -15.21 18.37
N VAL A 56 -17.28 -14.13 17.80
CA VAL A 56 -16.72 -12.78 17.82
C VAL A 56 -17.79 -11.73 18.15
N GLY A 57 -17.37 -10.50 18.41
CA GLY A 57 -18.20 -9.38 18.84
C GLY A 57 -18.53 -9.43 20.34
N GLY A 58 -18.47 -8.27 21.03
CA GLY A 58 -18.59 -8.19 22.48
C GLY A 58 -19.85 -8.84 23.09
N SER A 59 -20.99 -8.78 22.38
CA SER A 59 -22.26 -9.42 22.81
C SER A 59 -22.19 -10.95 22.88
N SER A 60 -21.26 -11.60 22.16
CA SER A 60 -21.04 -13.06 22.26
C SER A 60 -20.52 -13.50 23.62
N ARG A 61 -20.04 -12.58 24.46
CA ARG A 61 -19.62 -12.84 25.85
C ARG A 61 -20.79 -13.20 26.77
N VAL A 62 -22.02 -12.84 26.40
CA VAL A 62 -23.22 -13.06 27.23
C VAL A 62 -23.56 -14.57 27.30
N PRO A 63 -23.72 -15.16 28.50
CA PRO A 63 -23.87 -16.62 28.65
C PRO A 63 -25.04 -17.24 27.87
N TRP A 64 -26.19 -16.56 27.78
CA TRP A 64 -27.33 -17.08 27.03
C TRP A 64 -27.08 -17.10 25.52
N VAL A 65 -26.31 -16.13 24.97
CA VAL A 65 -25.94 -16.10 23.55
C VAL A 65 -25.04 -17.30 23.23
N LYS A 66 -24.02 -17.56 24.06
CA LYS A 66 -23.17 -18.75 23.93
C LYS A 66 -23.98 -20.04 23.97
N ARG A 67 -24.89 -20.15 24.94
CA ARG A 67 -25.78 -21.31 25.09
C ARG A 67 -26.62 -21.54 23.82
N MET A 68 -27.29 -20.50 23.31
CA MET A 68 -28.11 -20.61 22.10
C MET A 68 -27.31 -20.93 20.83
N CYS A 69 -26.10 -20.36 20.66
CA CYS A 69 -25.24 -20.71 19.52
C CYS A 69 -24.79 -22.18 19.59
N SER A 70 -24.34 -22.65 20.75
CA SER A 70 -23.95 -24.06 20.93
C SER A 70 -25.14 -25.00 20.71
N GLU A 71 -26.31 -24.71 21.29
CA GLU A 71 -27.56 -25.46 21.09
C GLU A 71 -27.96 -25.54 19.61
N ALA A 72 -27.87 -24.43 18.85
CA ALA A 72 -28.19 -24.41 17.42
C ALA A 72 -27.20 -25.23 16.57
N PHE A 73 -25.90 -25.19 16.90
CA PHE A 73 -24.86 -25.97 16.23
C PHE A 73 -24.65 -27.36 16.86
N GLY A 74 -25.72 -28.02 17.29
CA GLY A 74 -25.71 -29.43 17.71
C GLY A 74 -24.99 -29.73 19.03
N GLY A 75 -24.82 -28.73 19.90
CA GLY A 75 -24.09 -28.84 21.15
C GLY A 75 -22.55 -28.77 21.01
N LYS A 76 -22.04 -28.36 19.84
CA LYS A 76 -20.60 -28.16 19.63
C LYS A 76 -20.04 -27.10 20.59
N GLU A 77 -18.80 -27.30 21.03
CA GLU A 77 -18.07 -26.31 21.83
C GLU A 77 -17.77 -25.06 20.99
N LEU A 78 -17.94 -23.88 21.59
CA LEU A 78 -17.71 -22.61 20.91
C LEU A 78 -16.25 -22.21 21.02
N SER A 79 -15.60 -22.10 19.86
CA SER A 79 -14.20 -21.74 19.76
C SER A 79 -14.01 -20.22 19.91
N THR A 80 -12.86 -19.85 20.45
CA THR A 80 -12.41 -18.46 20.62
C THR A 80 -10.92 -18.35 20.30
N THR A 81 -10.49 -18.93 19.16
CA THR A 81 -9.10 -18.75 18.69
C THR A 81 -8.90 -17.35 18.10
N MET A 82 -9.97 -16.75 17.60
CA MET A 82 -10.00 -15.37 17.12
C MET A 82 -10.15 -14.36 18.27
N ASN A 83 -9.57 -13.17 18.11
CA ASN A 83 -9.78 -12.07 19.05
C ASN A 83 -11.17 -11.47 18.82
N ALA A 84 -12.08 -11.66 19.78
CA ALA A 84 -13.48 -11.31 19.63
C ALA A 84 -13.76 -9.83 19.34
N ASP A 85 -12.88 -8.90 19.70
CA ASP A 85 -13.07 -7.46 19.42
C ASP A 85 -12.29 -7.01 18.17
N GLU A 86 -11.10 -7.55 17.93
CA GLU A 86 -10.20 -7.07 16.86
C GLU A 86 -10.31 -7.83 15.54
N SER A 87 -10.77 -9.09 15.52
CA SER A 87 -10.63 -9.94 14.33
C SER A 87 -11.38 -9.43 13.10
N VAL A 88 -12.48 -8.70 13.28
CA VAL A 88 -13.18 -8.02 12.18
C VAL A 88 -12.30 -6.89 11.60
N ALA A 89 -11.77 -6.00 12.45
CA ALA A 89 -10.92 -4.89 12.03
C ALA A 89 -9.61 -5.38 11.38
N ARG A 90 -8.99 -6.45 11.92
CA ARG A 90 -7.82 -7.11 11.32
C ARG A 90 -8.14 -7.73 9.95
N GLY A 91 -9.33 -8.32 9.79
CA GLY A 91 -9.84 -8.80 8.50
C GLY A 91 -10.02 -7.68 7.48
N CYS A 92 -10.64 -6.55 7.88
CA CYS A 92 -10.79 -5.38 7.03
C CYS A 92 -9.44 -4.77 6.61
N ALA A 93 -8.47 -4.70 7.53
CA ALA A 93 -7.12 -4.23 7.23
C ALA A 93 -6.38 -5.15 6.24
N LEU A 94 -6.52 -6.48 6.39
CA LEU A 94 -5.98 -7.45 5.43
C LEU A 94 -6.66 -7.30 4.05
N GLN A 95 -7.98 -7.11 4.00
CA GLN A 95 -8.70 -6.90 2.75
C GLN A 95 -8.30 -5.57 2.06
N ALA A 96 -8.06 -4.51 2.83
CA ALA A 96 -7.52 -3.26 2.30
C ALA A 96 -6.09 -3.43 1.74
N ALA A 97 -5.26 -4.28 2.36
CA ALA A 97 -3.94 -4.64 1.84
C ALA A 97 -4.01 -5.52 0.59
N ILE A 98 -4.96 -6.46 0.49
CA ILE A 98 -5.25 -7.27 -0.71
C ILE A 98 -5.65 -6.37 -1.90
N LEU A 99 -6.43 -5.32 -1.64
CA LEU A 99 -6.92 -4.39 -2.66
C LEU A 99 -5.94 -3.25 -3.02
N SER A 100 -4.86 -3.08 -2.26
CA SER A 100 -3.90 -2.00 -2.48
C SER A 100 -2.80 -2.40 -3.46
N PRO A 101 -2.55 -1.62 -4.54
CA PRO A 101 -1.47 -1.91 -5.47
C PRO A 101 -0.06 -1.67 -4.89
N LEU A 102 0.03 -1.11 -3.67
CA LEU A 102 1.29 -0.80 -3.00
C LEU A 102 1.81 -1.94 -2.11
N TYR A 103 0.97 -2.93 -1.76
CA TYR A 103 1.32 -4.00 -0.84
C TYR A 103 1.19 -5.37 -1.52
N LYS A 104 2.19 -6.24 -1.30
CA LYS A 104 2.11 -7.65 -1.70
C LYS A 104 1.93 -8.52 -0.46
N VAL A 105 0.70 -8.94 -0.23
CA VAL A 105 0.35 -9.94 0.78
C VAL A 105 0.54 -11.37 0.24
N ARG A 106 0.34 -12.38 1.09
CA ARG A 106 0.23 -13.79 0.65
C ARG A 106 -1.07 -13.98 -0.11
N ASP A 107 -1.04 -14.77 -1.19
CA ASP A 107 -2.22 -15.10 -1.98
C ASP A 107 -3.33 -15.68 -1.09
N PHE A 108 -4.44 -14.95 -1.01
CA PHE A 108 -5.62 -15.28 -0.21
C PHE A 108 -6.85 -14.76 -0.94
N LYS A 109 -7.85 -15.62 -1.13
CA LYS A 109 -9.08 -15.30 -1.86
C LYS A 109 -10.26 -15.36 -0.89
N VAL A 110 -11.06 -14.30 -0.88
CA VAL A 110 -12.38 -14.27 -0.22
C VAL A 110 -13.44 -14.28 -1.31
N GLU A 111 -14.45 -15.12 -1.15
CA GLU A 111 -15.65 -15.16 -1.98
C GLU A 111 -16.86 -15.05 -1.06
N ASP A 112 -17.82 -14.23 -1.46
CA ASP A 112 -19.05 -13.91 -0.70
C ASP A 112 -20.23 -13.85 -1.69
N THR A 113 -21.47 -13.88 -1.20
CA THR A 113 -22.69 -14.00 -2.03
C THR A 113 -23.74 -12.95 -1.71
N THR A 114 -24.52 -12.52 -2.70
CA THR A 114 -25.74 -11.73 -2.42
C THR A 114 -26.89 -12.66 -2.01
N PRO A 115 -27.54 -12.46 -0.84
CA PRO A 115 -28.74 -13.20 -0.47
C PRO A 115 -29.97 -12.78 -1.30
N PHE A 116 -29.90 -11.64 -2.00
CA PHE A 116 -31.01 -11.11 -2.79
C PHE A 116 -30.73 -11.23 -4.30
N GLY A 117 -31.72 -11.75 -5.03
CA GLY A 117 -31.68 -11.78 -6.49
C GLY A 117 -32.01 -10.42 -7.11
N ILE A 118 -31.40 -10.12 -8.25
CA ILE A 118 -31.49 -8.85 -8.98
C ILE A 118 -32.02 -9.09 -10.40
N ASN A 119 -33.15 -8.44 -10.67
CA ASN A 119 -33.82 -8.34 -11.95
C ASN A 119 -33.30 -7.11 -12.72
N VAL A 120 -33.14 -7.28 -14.03
CA VAL A 120 -32.89 -6.19 -14.97
C VAL A 120 -34.03 -6.16 -15.98
N GLY A 121 -34.71 -5.02 -16.08
CA GLY A 121 -35.89 -4.81 -16.92
C GLY A 121 -35.70 -3.73 -17.98
N TRP A 122 -36.32 -3.93 -19.15
CA TRP A 122 -36.20 -3.01 -20.30
C TRP A 122 -37.43 -3.08 -21.21
N GLU A 123 -37.71 -2.00 -21.94
CA GLU A 123 -38.81 -1.97 -22.92
C GLU A 123 -38.40 -2.63 -24.25
N GLY A 124 -39.28 -3.41 -24.89
CA GLY A 124 -38.95 -4.10 -26.14
C GLY A 124 -40.13 -4.76 -26.85
N ILE A 125 -40.35 -4.35 -28.10
CA ILE A 125 -41.37 -4.93 -29.00
C ILE A 125 -41.05 -6.41 -29.26
N ALA A 126 -42.08 -7.26 -29.23
CA ALA A 126 -41.98 -8.67 -29.61
C ALA A 126 -41.73 -8.80 -31.12
N GLY A 127 -40.49 -9.13 -31.51
CA GLY A 127 -40.11 -9.40 -32.91
C GLY A 127 -38.62 -9.20 -33.19
N GLU A 128 -38.02 -8.12 -32.67
CA GLU A 128 -36.59 -7.78 -32.90
C GLU A 128 -35.78 -7.86 -31.58
N SER A 129 -35.66 -9.05 -30.99
CA SER A 129 -34.57 -9.44 -30.08
C SER A 129 -34.83 -10.83 -29.48
N GLU A 130 -34.22 -11.86 -30.07
CA GLU A 130 -33.79 -12.99 -29.27
C GLU A 130 -32.50 -12.58 -28.56
N ALA A 131 -32.49 -12.64 -27.23
CA ALA A 131 -31.24 -12.60 -26.48
C ALA A 131 -30.57 -13.97 -26.64
N GLN A 132 -29.81 -14.14 -27.74
CA GLN A 132 -29.05 -15.38 -27.96
C GLN A 132 -28.14 -15.61 -26.75
N LYS A 133 -28.24 -16.82 -26.18
CA LYS A 133 -27.44 -17.23 -25.02
C LYS A 133 -25.97 -17.30 -25.42
N GLU A 134 -25.18 -16.33 -24.98
CA GLU A 134 -23.73 -16.50 -24.85
C GLU A 134 -23.47 -17.30 -23.56
N ASP A 135 -23.73 -18.61 -23.67
CA ASP A 135 -23.30 -19.74 -22.81
C ASP A 135 -23.03 -19.46 -21.31
N ASP A 136 -24.08 -19.13 -20.55
CA ASP A 136 -24.08 -19.26 -19.09
C ASP A 136 -25.47 -19.67 -18.59
N GLY A 137 -25.55 -20.71 -17.75
CA GLY A 137 -26.77 -21.52 -17.53
C GLY A 137 -27.87 -20.86 -16.69
N ASP A 138 -27.60 -19.66 -16.19
CA ASP A 138 -28.16 -19.12 -14.94
C ASP A 138 -29.11 -17.93 -15.13
N THR A 139 -29.23 -17.40 -16.36
CA THR A 139 -30.12 -16.26 -16.66
C THR A 139 -31.55 -16.72 -16.96
N GLN A 140 -32.47 -16.55 -16.00
CA GLN A 140 -33.89 -16.85 -16.20
C GLN A 140 -34.64 -15.64 -16.78
N MET A 141 -35.41 -15.88 -17.85
CA MET A 141 -36.16 -14.86 -18.58
C MET A 141 -37.65 -14.95 -18.24
N THR A 142 -38.22 -13.89 -17.66
CA THR A 142 -39.66 -13.78 -17.35
C THR A 142 -40.29 -12.66 -18.16
N THR A 143 -40.89 -13.02 -19.29
CA THR A 143 -41.70 -12.09 -20.10
C THR A 143 -43.00 -11.76 -19.38
N VAL A 144 -43.13 -10.52 -18.93
CA VAL A 144 -44.39 -9.94 -18.45
C VAL A 144 -45.16 -9.38 -19.66
N GLU A 145 -46.49 -9.51 -19.67
CA GLU A 145 -47.32 -8.90 -20.71
C GLU A 145 -47.27 -7.36 -20.63
N GLY A 146 -47.29 -6.69 -21.80
CA GLY A 146 -47.21 -5.22 -21.89
C GLY A 146 -45.96 -4.67 -22.59
N GLY A 147 -45.04 -5.51 -23.05
CA GLY A 147 -43.86 -5.09 -23.83
C GLY A 147 -42.66 -4.64 -23.00
N GLN A 148 -42.75 -4.74 -21.66
CA GLN A 148 -41.62 -4.59 -20.75
C GLN A 148 -41.09 -5.98 -20.40
N ARG A 149 -39.83 -6.26 -20.75
CA ARG A 149 -39.16 -7.55 -20.48
C ARG A 149 -38.35 -7.45 -19.20
N ILE A 150 -38.28 -8.54 -18.45
CA ILE A 150 -37.46 -8.68 -17.24
C ILE A 150 -36.63 -9.95 -17.34
N ALA A 151 -35.38 -9.89 -16.87
CA ALA A 151 -34.50 -11.04 -16.72
C ALA A 151 -33.85 -11.04 -15.34
N THR A 152 -33.82 -12.20 -14.69
CA THR A 152 -33.02 -12.42 -13.48
C THR A 152 -31.56 -12.54 -13.92
N VAL A 153 -30.77 -11.49 -13.68
CA VAL A 153 -29.35 -11.46 -14.09
C VAL A 153 -28.46 -12.06 -13.02
N PHE A 154 -28.73 -11.72 -11.76
CA PHE A 154 -28.05 -12.30 -10.60
C PHE A 154 -29.11 -12.97 -9.71
N PRO A 155 -29.28 -14.30 -9.72
CA PRO A 155 -30.16 -14.96 -8.74
C PRO A 155 -29.61 -14.83 -7.31
N ALA A 156 -30.47 -15.10 -6.32
CA ALA A 156 -30.03 -15.19 -4.92
C ALA A 156 -28.95 -16.28 -4.78
N GLY A 157 -27.90 -15.99 -4.01
CA GLY A 157 -26.68 -16.81 -3.93
C GLY A 157 -25.60 -16.47 -4.97
N SER A 158 -25.81 -15.49 -5.85
CA SER A 158 -24.78 -15.06 -6.81
C SER A 158 -23.51 -14.57 -6.10
N LEU A 159 -22.35 -14.99 -6.59
CA LEU A 159 -21.04 -14.54 -6.09
C LEU A 159 -20.82 -13.03 -6.31
N MET A 160 -20.27 -12.35 -5.31
CA MET A 160 -19.85 -10.96 -5.41
C MET A 160 -18.64 -10.81 -6.35
N GLY A 161 -18.55 -9.66 -7.03
CA GLY A 161 -17.52 -9.41 -8.05
C GLY A 161 -17.85 -9.93 -9.46
N THR A 162 -18.92 -10.72 -9.63
CA THR A 162 -19.31 -11.27 -10.95
C THR A 162 -19.81 -10.20 -11.92
N LEU A 163 -19.38 -10.30 -13.19
CA LEU A 163 -19.80 -9.46 -14.30
C LEU A 163 -20.51 -10.32 -15.36
N LYS A 164 -21.75 -9.96 -15.72
CA LYS A 164 -22.53 -10.59 -16.80
C LYS A 164 -22.77 -9.58 -17.93
N LEU A 165 -22.58 -10.01 -19.18
CA LEU A 165 -22.73 -9.15 -20.36
C LEU A 165 -24.13 -9.31 -20.99
N LEU A 166 -24.96 -8.28 -20.86
CA LEU A 166 -26.29 -8.24 -21.46
C LEU A 166 -26.19 -7.72 -22.90
N THR A 167 -26.73 -8.47 -23.87
CA THR A 167 -26.74 -8.08 -25.28
C THR A 167 -28.10 -7.55 -25.69
N PHE A 168 -28.15 -6.31 -26.16
CA PHE A 168 -29.35 -5.66 -26.69
C PHE A 168 -29.18 -5.27 -28.17
N TYR A 169 -30.29 -5.18 -28.89
CA TYR A 169 -30.34 -4.71 -30.28
C TYR A 169 -31.24 -3.47 -30.34
N ARG A 170 -30.69 -2.30 -30.66
CA ARG A 170 -31.40 -1.01 -30.60
C ARG A 170 -31.02 -0.05 -31.73
N LYS A 171 -31.97 0.82 -32.08
CA LYS A 171 -31.87 1.86 -33.12
C LYS A 171 -31.63 3.27 -32.53
N GLY A 172 -31.68 3.41 -31.20
CA GLY A 172 -31.54 4.67 -30.45
C GLY A 172 -31.49 4.41 -28.93
N PRO A 173 -31.53 5.47 -28.10
CA PRO A 173 -31.37 5.35 -26.65
C PRO A 173 -32.51 4.58 -25.99
N PHE A 174 -32.23 3.95 -24.86
CA PHE A 174 -33.20 3.16 -24.09
C PHE A 174 -32.84 3.12 -22.60
N ASP A 175 -33.86 2.93 -21.77
CA ASP A 175 -33.72 2.86 -20.32
C ASP A 175 -33.72 1.40 -19.84
N VAL A 176 -32.86 1.13 -18.85
CA VAL A 176 -32.72 -0.16 -18.17
C VAL A 176 -33.04 0.03 -16.69
N LYS A 177 -34.16 -0.51 -16.24
CA LYS A 177 -34.58 -0.48 -14.83
C LYS A 177 -33.98 -1.67 -14.10
N VAL A 178 -33.63 -1.49 -12.83
CA VAL A 178 -33.05 -2.55 -11.99
C VAL A 178 -33.86 -2.65 -10.70
N GLU A 179 -34.20 -3.86 -10.29
CA GLU A 179 -35.03 -4.13 -9.11
C GLU A 179 -34.65 -5.46 -8.44
N TYR A 180 -35.00 -5.62 -7.17
CA TYR A 180 -34.90 -6.90 -6.49
C TYR A 180 -35.98 -7.89 -6.97
N VAL A 181 -35.66 -9.18 -6.97
CA VAL A 181 -36.56 -10.25 -7.46
C VAL A 181 -37.81 -10.43 -6.58
N ASP A 182 -37.64 -10.47 -5.26
CA ASP A 182 -38.75 -10.56 -4.30
C ASP A 182 -38.63 -9.49 -3.22
N GLU A 183 -39.64 -8.61 -3.17
CA GLU A 183 -39.78 -7.53 -2.20
C GLU A 183 -39.98 -8.05 -0.77
N LYS A 184 -40.54 -9.26 -0.60
CA LYS A 184 -40.84 -9.86 0.71
C LYS A 184 -39.60 -10.32 1.49
N LEU A 185 -38.47 -10.49 0.79
CA LEU A 185 -37.18 -10.81 1.41
C LEU A 185 -36.45 -9.56 1.91
N LEU A 186 -36.88 -8.37 1.47
CA LEU A 186 -36.29 -7.11 1.88
C LEU A 186 -36.78 -6.69 3.27
N LEU A 187 -36.00 -5.84 3.95
CA LEU A 187 -36.43 -5.25 5.22
C LEU A 187 -37.57 -4.24 4.99
N PRO A 188 -38.49 -4.04 5.95
CA PRO A 188 -39.55 -3.03 5.83
C PRO A 188 -39.00 -1.65 5.47
N LEU A 189 -39.71 -0.94 4.57
CA LEU A 189 -39.32 0.35 3.98
C LEU A 189 -38.14 0.32 3.00
N THR A 190 -37.57 -0.85 2.66
CA THR A 190 -36.58 -0.96 1.57
C THR A 190 -37.28 -0.82 0.21
N PRO A 191 -36.84 0.09 -0.68
CA PRO A 191 -37.37 0.15 -2.04
C PRO A 191 -37.04 -1.11 -2.85
N LYS A 192 -38.00 -1.59 -3.64
CA LYS A 192 -37.77 -2.70 -4.59
C LYS A 192 -36.85 -2.27 -5.75
N GLU A 193 -36.94 -1.02 -6.19
CA GLU A 193 -36.12 -0.46 -7.28
C GLU A 193 -34.70 -0.10 -6.80
N LEU A 194 -33.69 -0.52 -7.57
CA LEU A 194 -32.26 -0.20 -7.38
C LEU A 194 -31.80 0.97 -8.27
N GLY A 195 -32.66 1.48 -9.15
CA GLY A 195 -32.41 2.61 -10.03
C GLY A 195 -32.68 2.32 -11.50
N VAL A 196 -32.47 3.35 -12.33
CA VAL A 196 -32.67 3.32 -13.78
C VAL A 196 -31.42 3.83 -14.47
N TYR A 197 -30.92 3.08 -15.45
CA TYR A 197 -29.73 3.41 -16.24
C TYR A 197 -30.16 3.71 -17.68
N LYS A 198 -30.01 4.98 -18.09
CA LYS A 198 -30.28 5.43 -19.46
C LYS A 198 -29.05 5.22 -20.33
N ILE A 199 -29.17 4.47 -21.41
CA ILE A 199 -28.06 4.14 -22.32
C ILE A 199 -28.18 4.99 -23.58
N GLU A 200 -27.24 5.91 -23.79
CA GLU A 200 -27.34 6.97 -24.81
C GLU A 200 -26.76 6.54 -26.16
N VAL A 201 -27.41 5.56 -26.79
CA VAL A 201 -27.04 5.08 -28.12
C VAL A 201 -27.25 6.21 -29.16
N PRO A 202 -26.22 6.61 -29.93
CA PRO A 202 -26.41 7.56 -31.03
C PRO A 202 -27.40 7.02 -32.07
N PRO A 203 -28.31 7.82 -32.66
CA PRO A 203 -29.35 7.32 -33.56
C PRO A 203 -28.80 6.51 -34.76
N GLN A 204 -29.39 5.35 -35.04
CA GLN A 204 -28.96 4.43 -36.10
C GLN A 204 -30.09 4.10 -37.06
N THR A 205 -29.75 3.88 -38.34
CA THR A 205 -30.69 3.43 -39.39
C THR A 205 -31.09 1.96 -39.26
N GLN A 206 -30.29 1.15 -38.56
CA GLN A 206 -30.54 -0.27 -38.27
C GLN A 206 -30.23 -0.58 -36.80
N ALA A 207 -30.78 -1.68 -36.27
CA ALA A 207 -30.54 -2.06 -34.88
C ALA A 207 -29.11 -2.59 -34.68
N LYS A 208 -28.26 -1.85 -33.96
CA LYS A 208 -26.89 -2.28 -33.65
C LYS A 208 -26.83 -3.11 -32.36
N LYS A 209 -25.87 -4.04 -32.31
CA LYS A 209 -25.59 -4.88 -31.13
C LYS A 209 -24.92 -4.01 -30.06
N ILE A 210 -25.44 -4.02 -28.85
CA ILE A 210 -24.92 -3.25 -27.71
C ILE A 210 -24.70 -4.23 -26.56
N LYS A 211 -23.46 -4.36 -26.09
CA LYS A 211 -23.11 -5.16 -24.91
C LYS A 211 -22.99 -4.26 -23.69
N VAL A 212 -23.85 -4.51 -22.70
CA VAL A 212 -23.92 -3.79 -21.43
C VAL A 212 -23.30 -4.64 -20.34
N ARG A 213 -22.35 -4.09 -19.59
CA ARG A 213 -21.64 -4.78 -18.51
C ARG A 213 -22.41 -4.60 -17.20
N ALA A 214 -23.27 -5.54 -16.86
CA ALA A 214 -23.91 -5.59 -15.54
C ALA A 214 -22.94 -6.26 -14.54
N LYS A 215 -22.69 -5.63 -13.40
CA LYS A 215 -21.67 -6.06 -12.44
C LYS A 215 -22.24 -6.03 -11.03
N LEU A 216 -22.16 -7.16 -10.35
CA LEU A 216 -22.24 -7.20 -8.90
C LEU A 216 -20.84 -6.89 -8.37
N THR A 217 -20.66 -5.80 -7.63
CA THR A 217 -19.34 -5.38 -7.14
C THR A 217 -18.85 -6.30 -6.02
N LEU A 218 -17.58 -6.15 -5.63
CA LEU A 218 -17.02 -6.78 -4.43
C LEU A 218 -17.66 -6.28 -3.12
N HIS A 219 -18.47 -5.20 -3.19
CA HIS A 219 -19.18 -4.62 -2.04
C HIS A 219 -20.67 -5.01 -2.02
N GLY A 220 -21.07 -6.03 -2.78
CA GLY A 220 -22.46 -6.48 -2.88
C GLY A 220 -23.42 -5.53 -3.61
N THR A 221 -22.92 -4.43 -4.18
CA THR A 221 -23.75 -3.44 -4.90
C THR A 221 -23.85 -3.76 -6.39
N PHE A 222 -25.02 -3.50 -7.00
CA PHE A 222 -25.17 -3.58 -8.45
C PHE A 222 -24.72 -2.28 -9.13
N VAL A 223 -23.94 -2.38 -10.20
CA VAL A 223 -23.55 -1.26 -11.06
C VAL A 223 -23.54 -1.70 -12.53
N ILE A 224 -24.00 -0.83 -13.44
CA ILE A 224 -23.68 -0.96 -14.87
C ILE A 224 -22.30 -0.33 -15.11
N ASP A 225 -21.30 -1.19 -15.30
CA ASP A 225 -19.87 -0.85 -15.45
C ASP A 225 -19.56 -0.22 -16.83
N GLY A 226 -20.53 -0.20 -17.74
CA GLY A 226 -20.50 0.51 -19.02
C GLY A 226 -21.29 -0.19 -20.12
N ALA A 227 -21.44 0.46 -21.27
CA ALA A 227 -22.05 -0.11 -22.46
C ALA A 227 -21.14 0.08 -23.68
N GLN A 228 -21.00 -0.95 -24.53
CA GLN A 228 -20.23 -0.89 -25.77
C GLN A 228 -21.15 -1.21 -26.96
N MET A 229 -21.26 -0.30 -27.91
CA MET A 229 -21.84 -0.59 -29.22
C MET A 229 -20.83 -1.39 -30.05
N VAL A 230 -21.30 -2.46 -30.68
CA VAL A 230 -20.50 -3.45 -31.39
C VAL A 230 -20.90 -3.43 -32.87
N GLU A 231 -19.95 -3.05 -33.72
CA GLU A 231 -20.09 -2.96 -35.17
C GLU A 231 -19.16 -4.01 -35.82
N ASP A 232 -19.73 -5.02 -36.49
CA ASP A 232 -18.93 -5.97 -37.26
C ASP A 232 -18.71 -5.43 -38.68
N GLU A 233 -17.51 -4.92 -38.92
CA GLU A 233 -17.09 -4.36 -40.21
C GLU A 233 -16.47 -5.48 -41.06
N GLU A 234 -17.14 -5.87 -42.16
CA GLU A 234 -16.55 -6.78 -43.15
C GLU A 234 -15.53 -6.02 -44.01
N TYR A 235 -14.27 -6.41 -43.90
CA TYR A 235 -13.19 -5.90 -44.76
C TYR A 235 -12.65 -7.04 -45.64
N GLU A 236 -12.21 -6.68 -46.83
CA GLU A 236 -11.69 -7.61 -47.83
C GLU A 236 -10.17 -7.62 -47.78
N GLU A 237 -9.58 -8.75 -47.37
CA GLU A 237 -8.13 -8.96 -47.29
C GLU A 237 -7.71 -9.88 -48.43
N THR A 238 -6.95 -9.36 -49.39
CA THR A 238 -6.34 -10.15 -50.47
C THR A 238 -5.22 -11.01 -49.91
N VAL A 239 -5.46 -12.31 -49.79
CA VAL A 239 -4.49 -13.30 -49.33
C VAL A 239 -4.07 -14.16 -50.52
N LYS A 240 -2.77 -14.17 -50.85
CA LYS A 240 -2.24 -15.05 -51.89
C LYS A 240 -2.31 -16.51 -51.44
N GLU A 241 -3.18 -17.27 -52.07
CA GLU A 241 -3.43 -18.67 -51.76
C GLU A 241 -2.91 -19.55 -52.90
N LYS A 242 -2.08 -20.53 -52.55
CA LYS A 242 -1.36 -21.37 -53.51
C LYS A 242 -2.26 -22.52 -53.93
N ARG A 243 -2.81 -22.46 -55.15
CA ARG A 243 -3.80 -23.45 -55.64
C ARG A 243 -3.13 -24.49 -56.52
N GLU A 244 -3.39 -25.76 -56.24
CA GLU A 244 -3.13 -26.85 -57.21
C GLU A 244 -4.14 -26.78 -58.34
N LEU A 245 -3.66 -26.87 -59.58
CA LEU A 245 -4.50 -27.19 -60.72
C LEU A 245 -4.97 -28.66 -60.60
N PRO A 246 -6.26 -28.97 -60.79
CA PRO A 246 -6.74 -30.34 -60.76
C PRO A 246 -6.03 -31.21 -61.81
N ALA A 247 -5.68 -32.45 -61.44
CA ALA A 247 -5.17 -33.43 -62.39
C ALA A 247 -6.28 -33.85 -63.36
N GLU A 248 -5.95 -34.02 -64.63
CA GLU A 248 -6.90 -34.42 -65.68
C GLU A 248 -7.39 -35.87 -65.50
N PRO A 249 -8.71 -36.12 -65.47
CA PRO A 249 -9.27 -37.43 -65.76
C PRO A 249 -9.46 -37.59 -67.29
N ALA A 250 -8.97 -38.69 -67.85
CA ALA A 250 -9.13 -38.99 -69.28
C ALA A 250 -9.20 -40.52 -69.52
N PRO A 251 -9.90 -41.01 -70.57
CA PRO A 251 -11.00 -40.37 -71.30
C PRO A 251 -12.23 -41.28 -71.53
N GLU A 252 -13.40 -40.68 -71.80
CA GLU A 252 -14.45 -41.27 -72.64
C GLU A 252 -14.79 -40.32 -73.80
N VAL A 253 -15.26 -40.86 -74.92
CA VAL A 253 -15.25 -40.27 -76.27
C VAL A 253 -16.47 -40.79 -77.04
N ALA A 254 -17.27 -40.03 -77.79
CA ALA A 254 -17.18 -38.64 -78.30
C ALA A 254 -18.53 -37.89 -78.03
N GLU A 255 -18.94 -36.73 -78.60
CA GLU A 255 -18.54 -35.93 -79.77
C GLU A 255 -18.55 -34.41 -79.49
N THR A 256 -17.87 -33.66 -80.37
CA THR A 256 -17.68 -32.19 -80.43
C THR A 256 -18.67 -31.53 -81.43
N PRO A 257 -18.70 -30.19 -81.69
CA PRO A 257 -17.85 -29.05 -81.24
C PRO A 257 -18.69 -27.90 -80.59
N GLU A 258 -18.30 -26.62 -80.39
CA GLU A 258 -17.24 -25.75 -80.95
C GLU A 258 -17.01 -24.47 -80.08
N GLY A 259 -15.84 -23.81 -80.15
CA GLY A 259 -15.62 -22.43 -79.62
C GLY A 259 -14.44 -22.21 -78.64
N SER A 260 -13.68 -21.11 -78.77
CA SER A 260 -12.44 -20.77 -78.00
C SER A 260 -12.08 -19.25 -78.14
N PRO A 261 -10.95 -18.64 -77.67
CA PRO A 261 -9.85 -19.03 -76.73
C PRO A 261 -9.32 -17.89 -75.76
N THR A 262 -8.14 -18.08 -75.11
CA THR A 262 -7.11 -17.11 -74.57
C THR A 262 -7.33 -16.29 -73.25
N ALA A 263 -6.31 -15.87 -72.45
CA ALA A 263 -4.90 -16.33 -72.19
C ALA A 263 -4.17 -15.52 -71.05
N GLU A 264 -3.13 -16.12 -70.41
CA GLU A 264 -1.90 -15.55 -69.75
C GLU A 264 -1.96 -14.58 -68.51
N ALA A 265 -0.94 -14.37 -67.65
CA ALA A 265 0.18 -15.19 -67.08
C ALA A 265 1.09 -14.42 -66.04
N ASN A 266 1.77 -15.14 -65.11
CA ASN A 266 2.96 -14.76 -64.27
C ASN A 266 2.80 -13.81 -63.04
N GLY A 267 3.59 -13.87 -61.94
CA GLY A 267 4.65 -14.84 -61.52
C GLY A 267 5.47 -14.44 -60.24
N ASP A 268 6.23 -15.40 -59.67
CA ASP A 268 7.26 -15.32 -58.56
C ASP A 268 6.77 -14.92 -57.12
N VAL A 269 7.50 -14.85 -55.98
CA VAL A 269 8.95 -14.78 -55.53
C VAL A 269 9.18 -15.59 -54.18
N PRO A 270 10.41 -15.76 -53.60
CA PRO A 270 10.74 -16.92 -52.71
C PRO A 270 11.31 -16.70 -51.28
N MET A 271 11.38 -17.82 -50.52
CA MET A 271 12.37 -18.22 -49.46
C MET A 271 12.37 -17.53 -48.08
N PRO A 272 12.93 -18.12 -46.97
CA PRO A 272 14.22 -18.87 -46.85
C PRO A 272 14.20 -20.25 -46.14
N ASP A 273 15.39 -20.90 -46.07
CA ASP A 273 15.70 -22.24 -45.50
C ASP A 273 16.57 -22.19 -44.22
N GLN A 274 16.76 -23.33 -43.51
CA GLN A 274 17.77 -23.49 -42.44
C GLN A 274 18.31 -24.93 -42.26
N ALA A 275 19.60 -25.05 -41.90
CA ALA A 275 20.33 -26.20 -41.32
C ALA A 275 20.93 -27.28 -42.26
N ASP A 276 21.86 -28.08 -41.70
CA ASP A 276 22.91 -28.87 -42.37
C ASP A 276 23.02 -30.32 -41.79
N ASN A 277 23.87 -31.17 -42.40
CA ASN A 277 24.11 -32.62 -42.22
C ASN A 277 24.63 -33.05 -40.82
N GLY A 278 24.71 -34.34 -40.40
CA GLY A 278 24.45 -35.68 -40.99
C GLY A 278 24.96 -36.78 -40.00
N GLU A 279 24.90 -38.12 -40.17
CA GLU A 279 24.33 -39.02 -41.19
C GLU A 279 23.31 -40.02 -40.53
N GLY A 280 23.29 -41.37 -40.53
CA GLY A 280 24.08 -42.50 -41.11
C GLY A 280 24.41 -43.60 -40.06
N ASP A 281 24.34 -44.93 -40.27
CA ASP A 281 23.71 -45.75 -41.33
C ASP A 281 23.44 -47.20 -40.81
N SER A 282 22.44 -47.90 -41.37
CA SER A 282 22.34 -49.39 -41.51
C SER A 282 21.00 -49.81 -42.17
N LYS A 283 21.03 -50.16 -43.46
CA LYS A 283 19.82 -50.52 -44.25
C LYS A 283 19.39 -51.99 -44.16
N LYS A 284 18.10 -52.23 -44.51
CA LYS A 284 17.67 -53.39 -45.30
C LYS A 284 16.79 -52.93 -46.48
N GLU A 285 17.07 -53.50 -47.65
CA GLU A 285 16.33 -53.35 -48.91
C GLU A 285 15.41 -54.58 -49.12
N ALA A 286 14.40 -54.63 -50.00
CA ALA A 286 13.51 -53.64 -50.65
C ALA A 286 12.28 -54.45 -51.20
N PRO A 287 11.26 -53.84 -51.84
CA PRO A 287 11.37 -53.48 -53.27
C PRO A 287 10.73 -52.13 -53.63
N VAL A 288 10.94 -51.70 -54.89
CA VAL A 288 10.54 -50.38 -55.41
C VAL A 288 9.22 -50.43 -56.17
N ALA A 289 8.41 -49.37 -56.04
CA ALA A 289 7.31 -49.01 -56.95
C ALA A 289 7.54 -47.61 -57.55
N PRO A 290 6.91 -47.22 -58.68
CA PRO A 290 7.35 -46.09 -59.49
C PRO A 290 7.15 -44.68 -58.88
N LYS A 291 7.88 -43.70 -59.43
CA LYS A 291 7.72 -42.27 -59.13
C LYS A 291 6.42 -41.71 -59.72
N GLU A 292 5.73 -40.86 -58.98
CA GLU A 292 4.72 -39.94 -59.50
C GLU A 292 5.38 -38.66 -60.09
N PRO A 293 4.72 -37.98 -61.05
CA PRO A 293 5.24 -36.74 -61.66
C PRO A 293 4.99 -35.49 -60.80
N GLU A 294 5.84 -34.47 -60.96
CA GLU A 294 5.79 -33.21 -60.20
C GLU A 294 4.58 -32.34 -60.57
N LYS A 295 3.89 -31.79 -59.55
CA LYS A 295 2.79 -30.83 -59.72
C LYS A 295 3.30 -29.39 -59.78
N LYS A 296 2.77 -28.60 -60.72
CA LYS A 296 2.89 -27.13 -60.70
C LYS A 296 1.74 -26.50 -59.90
N TYR A 297 2.03 -25.34 -59.33
CA TYR A 297 1.13 -24.52 -58.53
C TYR A 297 1.16 -23.08 -59.04
N GLU A 298 0.07 -22.33 -58.89
CA GLU A 298 0.05 -20.88 -59.10
C GLU A 298 -0.45 -20.16 -57.84
N TRP A 299 0.05 -18.94 -57.62
CA TRP A 299 -0.38 -18.08 -56.52
C TRP A 299 -1.56 -17.22 -56.98
N VAL A 300 -2.75 -17.46 -56.43
CA VAL A 300 -3.95 -16.70 -56.76
C VAL A 300 -4.23 -15.70 -55.63
N ASP A 301 -4.42 -14.42 -55.96
CA ASP A 301 -4.91 -13.42 -55.02
C ASP A 301 -6.38 -13.71 -54.65
N VAL A 302 -6.60 -14.39 -53.52
CA VAL A 302 -7.93 -14.72 -53.02
C VAL A 302 -8.40 -13.62 -52.07
N VAL A 303 -9.44 -12.90 -52.47
CA VAL A 303 -10.12 -11.93 -51.60
C VAL A 303 -10.85 -12.69 -50.48
N LYS A 304 -10.31 -12.66 -49.27
CA LYS A 304 -10.92 -13.25 -48.08
C LYS A 304 -11.63 -12.17 -47.28
N LYS A 305 -12.96 -12.27 -47.21
CA LYS A 305 -13.77 -11.45 -46.30
C LYS A 305 -13.45 -11.81 -44.86
N ARG A 306 -12.93 -10.85 -44.11
CA ARG A 306 -12.67 -10.93 -42.67
C ARG A 306 -13.57 -9.95 -41.93
N LYS A 307 -14.00 -10.33 -40.73
CA LYS A 307 -14.85 -9.50 -39.87
C LYS A 307 -13.96 -8.84 -38.82
N ARG A 308 -13.96 -7.50 -38.79
CA ARG A 308 -13.31 -6.70 -37.76
C ARG A 308 -14.38 -6.09 -36.86
N THR A 309 -14.49 -6.60 -35.65
CA THR A 309 -15.42 -6.08 -34.65
C THR A 309 -14.88 -4.77 -34.06
N LYS A 310 -15.45 -3.65 -34.50
CA LYS A 310 -15.24 -2.31 -33.95
C LYS A 310 -16.13 -2.13 -32.72
N ARG A 311 -15.55 -1.59 -31.64
CA ARG A 311 -16.27 -1.27 -30.40
C ARG A 311 -16.25 0.23 -30.16
N THR A 312 -17.40 0.78 -29.84
CA THR A 312 -17.58 2.20 -29.51
C THR A 312 -18.24 2.27 -28.12
N ASP A 313 -17.57 2.88 -27.15
CA ASP A 313 -18.17 3.06 -25.82
C ASP A 313 -19.36 4.01 -25.88
N VAL A 314 -20.41 3.69 -25.11
CA VAL A 314 -21.69 4.39 -25.08
C VAL A 314 -21.92 4.94 -23.68
N ASN A 315 -22.34 6.20 -23.58
CA ASN A 315 -22.62 6.85 -22.30
C ASN A 315 -23.79 6.15 -21.58
N VAL A 316 -23.64 5.97 -20.26
CA VAL A 316 -24.65 5.36 -19.38
C VAL A 316 -24.91 6.33 -18.24
N ILE A 317 -26.11 6.90 -18.18
CA ILE A 317 -26.52 7.86 -17.14
C ILE A 317 -27.35 7.10 -16.09
N PRO A 318 -26.83 6.89 -14.87
CA PRO A 318 -27.62 6.39 -13.74
C PRO A 318 -28.58 7.46 -13.21
N SER A 319 -29.76 7.03 -12.77
CA SER A 319 -30.80 7.85 -12.17
C SER A 319 -31.50 7.05 -11.07
N GLY A 320 -31.80 7.68 -9.92
CA GLY A 320 -32.44 7.02 -8.79
C GLY A 320 -31.61 5.93 -8.09
N THR A 321 -30.33 5.77 -8.44
CA THR A 321 -29.42 4.78 -7.83
C THR A 321 -29.06 5.17 -6.38
N PRO A 322 -29.00 4.22 -5.43
CA PRO A 322 -28.53 4.48 -4.07
C PRO A 322 -27.13 5.11 -4.02
N GLY A 323 -26.99 6.21 -3.25
CA GLY A 323 -25.73 6.93 -3.06
C GLY A 323 -25.93 8.44 -2.95
N LEU A 324 -24.85 9.17 -2.63
CA LEU A 324 -24.81 10.63 -2.74
C LEU A 324 -24.36 11.03 -4.15
N SER A 325 -24.98 12.06 -4.73
CA SER A 325 -24.47 12.65 -5.98
C SER A 325 -23.16 13.39 -5.74
N ALA A 326 -22.30 13.50 -6.76
CA ALA A 326 -20.97 14.12 -6.63
C ALA A 326 -21.01 15.52 -6.00
N ASN A 327 -22.00 16.35 -6.35
CA ASN A 327 -22.16 17.70 -5.78
C ASN A 327 -22.50 17.68 -4.28
N VAL A 328 -23.29 16.70 -3.83
CA VAL A 328 -23.63 16.53 -2.41
C VAL A 328 -22.45 15.92 -1.66
N LEU A 329 -21.76 14.94 -2.25
CA LEU A 329 -20.56 14.33 -1.67
C LEU A 329 -19.46 15.36 -1.46
N GLN A 330 -19.13 16.17 -2.48
CA GLN A 330 -18.16 17.26 -2.36
C GLN A 330 -18.55 18.22 -1.24
N LYS A 331 -19.81 18.68 -1.18
CA LYS A 331 -20.27 19.54 -0.09
C LYS A 331 -20.06 18.92 1.30
N ARG A 332 -20.30 17.61 1.46
CA ARG A 332 -20.03 16.91 2.73
C ARG A 332 -18.55 16.78 3.03
N MET A 333 -17.70 16.61 2.02
CA MET A 333 -16.23 16.64 2.18
C MET A 333 -15.73 18.03 2.57
N ASP A 334 -16.31 19.09 2.03
CA ASP A 334 -15.98 20.49 2.38
C ASP A 334 -16.38 20.79 3.83
N GLU A 335 -17.58 20.36 4.26
CA GLU A 335 -18.07 20.46 5.64
C GLU A 335 -17.19 19.66 6.62
N GLU A 336 -16.83 18.42 6.28
CA GLU A 336 -15.92 17.57 7.07
C GLU A 336 -14.52 18.18 7.18
N THR A 337 -13.98 18.72 6.08
CA THR A 337 -12.65 19.37 6.07
C THR A 337 -12.61 20.60 6.97
N ALA A 338 -13.71 21.35 7.06
CA ALA A 338 -13.84 22.47 7.99
C ALA A 338 -13.83 22.00 9.45
N MET A 339 -14.64 20.98 9.80
CA MET A 339 -14.66 20.43 11.17
C MET A 339 -13.31 19.82 11.58
N GLN A 340 -12.59 19.17 10.66
CA GLN A 340 -11.24 18.66 10.92
C GLN A 340 -10.20 19.78 11.09
N ALA A 341 -10.39 20.94 10.46
CA ALA A 341 -9.52 22.10 10.66
C ALA A 341 -9.77 22.76 12.03
N GLU A 342 -11.03 22.92 12.43
CA GLU A 342 -11.43 23.43 13.75
C GLU A 342 -10.96 22.50 14.89
N MET A 343 -11.22 21.19 14.78
CA MET A 343 -10.76 20.18 15.74
C MET A 343 -9.22 20.19 15.90
N ARG A 344 -8.47 20.36 14.80
CA ARG A 344 -7.02 20.46 14.83
C ARG A 344 -6.54 21.73 15.51
N ASP A 345 -7.17 22.89 15.25
CA ASP A 345 -6.78 24.14 15.90
C ASP A 345 -7.06 24.11 17.41
N ILE A 346 -8.14 23.46 17.85
CA ILE A 346 -8.42 23.20 19.27
C ILE A 346 -7.31 22.32 19.89
N ILE A 347 -7.00 21.16 19.29
CA ILE A 347 -5.95 20.26 19.79
C ILE A 347 -4.58 20.95 19.83
N GLU A 348 -4.20 21.64 18.75
CA GLU A 348 -2.94 22.39 18.68
C GLU A 348 -2.90 23.62 19.61
N THR A 349 -4.05 24.12 20.08
CA THR A 349 -4.15 25.17 21.10
C THR A 349 -4.01 24.59 22.51
N ASP A 350 -4.73 23.50 22.81
CA ASP A 350 -4.59 22.75 24.07
C ASP A 350 -3.15 22.28 24.28
N GLU A 351 -2.50 21.76 23.24
CA GLU A 351 -1.07 21.39 23.26
C GLU A 351 -0.16 22.58 23.64
N LYS A 352 -0.42 23.79 23.12
CA LYS A 352 0.43 24.96 23.44
C LYS A 352 0.13 25.56 24.82
N ARG A 353 -1.10 25.43 25.33
CA ARG A 353 -1.38 25.70 26.75
C ARG A 353 -0.61 24.73 27.65
N ASN A 354 -0.69 23.43 27.36
CA ASN A 354 -0.04 22.40 28.15
C ASN A 354 1.50 22.47 28.07
N ASP A 355 2.08 22.87 26.92
CA ASP A 355 3.51 23.18 26.78
C ASP A 355 3.94 24.34 27.70
N LEU A 356 3.16 25.44 27.71
CA LEU A 356 3.43 26.60 28.55
C LEU A 356 3.34 26.27 30.04
N GLU A 357 2.27 25.59 30.45
CA GLU A 357 2.08 25.09 31.82
C GLU A 357 3.24 24.18 32.26
N SER A 358 3.60 23.20 31.42
CA SER A 358 4.72 22.29 31.67
C SER A 358 6.06 23.02 31.77
N TYR A 359 6.30 24.02 30.91
CA TYR A 359 7.51 24.84 30.95
C TYR A 359 7.58 25.65 32.24
N ILE A 360 6.46 26.26 32.68
CA ILE A 360 6.40 27.06 33.91
C ILE A 360 6.79 26.19 35.12
N PHE A 361 6.16 25.04 35.30
CA PHE A 361 6.47 24.16 36.43
C PHE A 361 7.90 23.61 36.37
N ASN A 362 8.37 23.14 35.20
CA ASN A 362 9.70 22.56 35.04
C ASN A 362 10.82 23.58 35.31
N MET A 363 10.66 24.81 34.80
CA MET A 363 11.66 25.86 34.95
C MET A 363 11.63 26.51 36.34
N ARG A 364 10.47 26.60 36.99
CA ARG A 364 10.36 27.10 38.37
C ARG A 364 11.11 26.20 39.36
N ASP A 365 10.94 24.89 39.26
CA ASP A 365 11.65 23.92 40.11
C ASP A 365 13.16 23.96 39.85
N LYS A 366 13.59 23.85 38.58
CA LYS A 366 15.02 23.80 38.23
C LYS A 366 15.78 25.10 38.50
N THR A 367 15.16 26.28 38.32
CA THR A 367 15.83 27.57 38.56
C THR A 367 15.73 28.05 40.01
N ALA A 368 15.04 27.31 40.89
CA ALA A 368 15.09 27.55 42.33
C ALA A 368 16.51 27.44 42.89
N GLU A 369 16.75 27.99 44.08
CA GLU A 369 18.08 28.03 44.71
C GLU A 369 18.69 26.65 44.97
N SER A 370 17.85 25.63 45.18
CA SER A 370 18.23 24.22 45.36
C SER A 370 18.11 23.38 44.08
N GLY A 371 17.64 23.96 42.97
CA GLY A 371 17.39 23.24 41.71
C GLY A 371 18.64 23.14 40.83
N ASP A 372 18.62 22.17 39.89
CA ASP A 372 19.73 21.87 38.97
C ASP A 372 20.32 23.11 38.27
N TYR A 373 19.48 24.08 37.95
CA TYR A 373 19.83 25.28 37.19
C TYR A 373 20.05 26.52 38.07
N GLY A 374 19.82 26.43 39.39
CA GLY A 374 19.94 27.57 40.34
C GLY A 374 21.32 28.22 40.37
N ASN A 375 22.39 27.47 40.05
CA ASN A 375 23.76 27.99 39.95
C ASN A 375 24.10 28.65 38.60
N PHE A 376 23.22 28.53 37.60
CA PHE A 376 23.44 28.99 36.21
C PHE A 376 22.65 30.27 35.86
N ILE A 377 22.02 30.87 36.88
CA ILE A 377 21.24 32.10 36.83
C ILE A 377 21.78 33.06 37.91
N SER A 378 21.72 34.39 37.70
CA SER A 378 22.07 35.34 38.77
C SER A 378 20.90 35.47 39.75
N SER A 379 21.13 35.92 40.99
CA SER A 379 20.04 36.10 41.97
C SER A 379 18.96 37.07 41.45
N THR A 380 19.36 38.17 40.81
CA THR A 380 18.46 39.16 40.22
C THR A 380 17.70 38.62 39.01
N ASP A 381 18.36 37.85 38.13
CA ASP A 381 17.68 37.20 37.01
C ASP A 381 16.70 36.12 37.50
N ARG A 382 17.04 35.42 38.59
CA ARG A 382 16.21 34.37 39.22
C ARG A 382 14.98 34.94 39.89
N GLU A 383 15.12 36.04 40.64
CA GLU A 383 14.00 36.78 41.22
C GLU A 383 13.05 37.26 40.10
N LYS A 384 13.58 37.92 39.06
CA LYS A 384 12.78 38.37 37.91
C LYS A 384 12.10 37.21 37.18
N PHE A 385 12.84 36.14 36.87
CA PHE A 385 12.29 34.98 36.15
C PHE A 385 11.25 34.24 36.98
N SER A 386 11.43 34.15 38.30
CA SER A 386 10.40 33.61 39.20
C SER A 386 9.14 34.49 39.22
N GLU A 387 9.25 35.82 39.20
CA GLU A 387 8.08 36.68 39.05
C GLU A 387 7.38 36.47 37.69
N ASP A 388 8.14 36.40 36.61
CA ASP A 388 7.61 36.26 35.24
C ASP A 388 6.96 34.88 35.02
N LEU A 389 7.51 33.82 35.62
CA LEU A 389 6.91 32.49 35.73
C LEU A 389 5.62 32.48 36.56
N THR A 390 5.46 33.36 37.55
CA THR A 390 4.20 33.50 38.30
C THR A 390 3.18 34.27 37.47
N LYS A 391 3.55 35.40 36.87
CA LYS A 391 2.67 36.20 35.98
C LYS A 391 2.14 35.36 34.82
N ALA A 392 2.94 34.44 34.29
CA ALA A 392 2.52 33.52 33.23
C ALA A 392 1.53 32.43 33.72
N GLU A 393 1.66 31.96 34.97
CA GLU A 393 0.69 31.05 35.60
C GLU A 393 -0.63 31.76 35.92
N ASP A 394 -0.58 32.94 36.53
CA ASP A 394 -1.77 33.78 36.78
C ASP A 394 -2.51 34.06 35.46
N TRP A 395 -1.77 34.39 34.40
CA TRP A 395 -2.31 34.60 33.07
C TRP A 395 -2.95 33.34 32.46
N LEU A 396 -2.40 32.13 32.68
CA LEU A 396 -3.01 30.87 32.25
C LEU A 396 -4.41 30.66 32.88
N TYR A 397 -4.56 30.95 34.18
CA TYR A 397 -5.85 30.83 34.86
C TYR A 397 -6.86 31.88 34.37
N ASP A 398 -6.42 33.12 34.14
CA ASP A 398 -7.29 34.22 33.67
C ASP A 398 -7.68 34.11 32.18
N ASN A 399 -6.93 33.36 31.34
CA ASN A 399 -7.05 33.38 29.87
C ASN A 399 -7.20 31.97 29.27
N SER A 400 -8.03 31.12 29.88
CA SER A 400 -8.25 29.72 29.45
C SER A 400 -8.72 29.56 27.99
N ASP A 401 -9.31 30.60 27.40
CA ASP A 401 -9.81 30.70 26.02
C ASP A 401 -8.86 31.45 25.06
N ALA A 402 -7.61 31.69 25.48
CA ALA A 402 -6.60 32.34 24.65
C ALA A 402 -6.31 31.57 23.35
N THR A 403 -5.94 32.31 22.30
CA THR A 403 -5.55 31.70 21.01
C THR A 403 -4.18 31.01 21.11
N LYS A 404 -3.96 30.00 20.27
CA LYS A 404 -2.66 29.34 20.07
C LYS A 404 -1.46 30.29 20.01
N ALA A 405 -1.60 31.41 19.31
CA ALA A 405 -0.54 32.41 19.16
C ALA A 405 -0.15 33.05 20.50
N MET A 406 -1.13 33.34 21.36
CA MET A 406 -0.90 33.95 22.68
C MET A 406 -0.16 33.00 23.62
N TYR A 407 -0.49 31.71 23.60
CA TYR A 407 0.27 30.69 24.34
C TYR A 407 1.72 30.57 23.85
N VAL A 408 1.96 30.64 22.53
CA VAL A 408 3.31 30.62 21.94
C VAL A 408 4.11 31.88 22.33
N GLU A 409 3.51 33.07 22.21
CA GLU A 409 4.15 34.33 22.61
C GLU A 409 4.54 34.34 24.10
N LYS A 410 3.65 33.88 24.98
CA LYS A 410 3.93 33.75 26.43
C LYS A 410 5.02 32.73 26.74
N LEU A 411 5.06 31.61 26.01
CA LEU A 411 6.13 30.62 26.15
C LEU A 411 7.48 31.17 25.67
N ASP A 412 7.51 31.87 24.54
CA ASP A 412 8.75 32.42 23.98
C ASP A 412 9.28 33.61 24.81
N GLU A 413 8.41 34.42 25.44
CA GLU A 413 8.79 35.41 26.47
C GLU A 413 9.60 34.77 27.61
N LEU A 414 9.17 33.61 28.12
CA LEU A 414 9.86 32.89 29.19
C LEU A 414 11.19 32.26 28.71
N LYS A 415 11.22 31.72 27.48
CA LYS A 415 12.42 31.13 26.88
C LYS A 415 13.58 32.10 26.75
N LEU A 416 13.32 33.40 26.53
CA LEU A 416 14.37 34.44 26.46
C LEU A 416 15.32 34.43 27.67
N ILE A 417 14.85 34.03 28.85
CA ILE A 417 15.68 33.80 30.03
C ILE A 417 15.96 32.30 30.22
N GLY A 418 14.92 31.47 30.20
CA GLY A 418 15.00 30.07 30.58
C GLY A 418 15.88 29.20 29.69
N ASP A 419 15.90 29.42 28.38
CA ASP A 419 16.72 28.65 27.45
C ASP A 419 18.20 29.05 27.57
N GLY A 420 18.48 30.33 27.86
CA GLY A 420 19.83 30.80 28.16
C GLY A 420 20.41 30.21 29.46
N VAL A 421 19.57 29.94 30.46
CA VAL A 421 19.96 29.20 31.68
C VAL A 421 20.17 27.71 31.36
N THR A 422 19.20 27.07 30.71
CA THR A 422 19.25 25.66 30.32
C THR A 422 20.47 25.34 29.46
N TRP A 423 20.80 26.23 28.50
CA TRP A 423 22.01 26.13 27.69
C TRP A 423 23.28 26.25 28.54
N ARG A 424 23.40 27.25 29.45
CA ARG A 424 24.56 27.37 30.36
C ARG A 424 24.76 26.11 31.21
N ALA A 425 23.68 25.51 31.72
CA ALA A 425 23.73 24.28 32.51
C ALA A 425 24.22 23.09 31.67
N LYS A 426 23.62 22.86 30.49
CA LYS A 426 24.02 21.78 29.56
C LYS A 426 25.45 21.94 29.04
N GLU A 427 25.84 23.17 28.69
CA GLU A 427 27.18 23.55 28.25
C GLU A 427 28.22 23.38 29.35
N HIS A 428 27.82 23.42 30.64
CA HIS A 428 28.69 23.05 31.76
C HIS A 428 28.73 21.54 31.99
N SER A 429 27.62 20.82 31.92
CA SER A 429 27.59 19.39 32.23
C SER A 429 28.43 18.55 31.26
N ILE A 430 28.57 18.97 30.00
CA ILE A 430 29.36 18.26 28.97
C ILE A 430 30.80 18.78 28.82
N ARG A 431 31.19 19.86 29.52
CA ARG A 431 32.49 20.52 29.29
C ARG A 431 33.66 19.66 29.70
N ASP A 432 33.55 18.98 30.83
CA ASP A 432 34.64 18.19 31.40
C ASP A 432 34.90 16.91 30.57
N ASP A 433 33.85 16.33 29.98
CA ASP A 433 33.96 15.23 29.01
C ASP A 433 34.71 15.69 27.74
N TRP A 434 34.38 16.86 27.19
CA TRP A 434 35.11 17.43 26.04
C TRP A 434 36.55 17.80 26.37
N ILE A 435 36.81 18.33 27.57
CA ILE A 435 38.18 18.57 28.08
C ILE A 435 38.97 17.25 28.11
N ALA A 436 38.38 16.18 28.63
CA ALA A 436 39.00 14.86 28.68
C ALA A 436 39.22 14.27 27.27
N ALA A 437 38.27 14.45 26.36
CA ALA A 437 38.39 14.02 24.96
C ALA A 437 39.54 14.73 24.24
N VAL A 438 39.63 16.07 24.33
CA VAL A 438 40.75 16.84 23.74
C VAL A 438 42.09 16.42 24.35
N ALA A 439 42.17 16.26 25.68
CA ALA A 439 43.38 15.81 26.35
C ALA A 439 43.81 14.40 25.90
N GLY A 440 42.85 13.49 25.70
CA GLY A 440 43.09 12.16 25.15
C GLY A 440 43.59 12.20 23.70
N THR A 441 42.95 12.98 22.83
CA THR A 441 43.37 13.19 21.44
C THR A 441 44.79 13.75 21.35
N VAL A 442 45.09 14.80 22.13
CA VAL A 442 46.44 15.39 22.23
C VAL A 442 47.46 14.37 22.73
N SER A 443 47.14 13.58 23.76
CA SER A 443 48.05 12.56 24.29
C SER A 443 48.36 11.46 23.27
N ASN A 444 47.33 10.97 22.55
CA ASN A 444 47.46 9.91 21.55
C ASN A 444 48.32 10.36 20.36
N TYR A 445 48.04 11.54 19.77
CA TYR A 445 48.82 12.04 18.63
C TYR A 445 50.23 12.48 19.03
N ARG A 446 50.41 13.03 20.23
CA ARG A 446 51.75 13.27 20.81
C ARG A 446 52.54 11.98 20.91
N GLN A 447 51.97 10.92 21.50
CA GLN A 447 52.64 9.62 21.62
C GLN A 447 52.99 9.02 20.26
N ALA A 448 52.09 9.11 19.27
CA ALA A 448 52.34 8.64 17.91
C ALA A 448 53.45 9.41 17.17
N ALA A 449 53.68 10.68 17.51
CA ALA A 449 54.71 11.53 16.90
C ALA A 449 56.06 11.51 17.65
N GLU A 450 56.05 11.40 18.98
CA GLU A 450 57.24 11.31 19.84
C GLU A 450 57.81 9.88 19.90
N ASN A 451 56.97 8.85 19.76
CA ASN A 451 57.38 7.44 19.68
C ASN A 451 56.74 6.73 18.46
N PRO A 452 57.17 7.07 17.22
CA PRO A 452 56.52 6.61 15.98
C PRO A 452 56.70 5.10 15.67
N GLY A 453 57.65 4.43 16.32
CA GLY A 453 57.95 3.01 16.14
C GLY A 453 58.20 2.60 14.68
N GLU A 454 58.02 1.32 14.38
CA GLU A 454 58.10 0.81 13.00
C GLU A 454 56.92 1.27 12.11
N LYS A 455 55.81 1.72 12.72
CA LYS A 455 54.58 2.07 12.01
C LYS A 455 54.66 3.43 11.31
N TYR A 456 55.29 4.41 11.95
CA TYR A 456 55.37 5.80 11.48
C TYR A 456 56.82 6.32 11.32
N GLY A 457 57.85 5.54 11.70
CA GLY A 457 59.26 5.95 11.66
C GLY A 457 59.85 6.20 10.25
N HIS A 458 59.06 6.06 9.19
CA HIS A 458 59.41 6.47 7.82
C HIS A 458 59.01 7.91 7.48
N ILE A 459 58.18 8.55 8.31
CA ILE A 459 57.71 9.92 8.12
C ILE A 459 58.84 10.88 8.49
N ALA A 460 59.02 11.95 7.71
CA ALA A 460 60.04 12.95 7.95
C ALA A 460 59.92 13.55 9.38
N PRO A 461 61.00 13.65 10.18
CA PRO A 461 60.94 14.19 11.54
C PRO A 461 60.33 15.60 11.63
N GLU A 462 60.53 16.42 10.60
CA GLU A 462 59.94 17.75 10.46
C GLU A 462 58.39 17.74 10.39
N LYS A 463 57.79 16.65 9.88
CA LYS A 463 56.34 16.47 9.82
C LYS A 463 55.80 15.94 11.14
N LEU A 464 56.51 15.02 11.80
CA LEU A 464 56.16 14.56 13.15
C LEU A 464 56.26 15.72 14.17
N GLN A 465 57.27 16.58 14.06
CA GLN A 465 57.37 17.80 14.88
C GLN A 465 56.20 18.78 14.67
N LYS A 466 55.57 18.83 13.48
CA LYS A 466 54.35 19.63 13.28
C LYS A 466 53.16 19.08 14.08
N ILE A 467 53.02 17.75 14.18
CA ILE A 467 52.00 17.13 15.05
C ILE A 467 52.27 17.50 16.51
N VAL A 468 53.52 17.35 16.98
CA VAL A 468 53.89 17.71 18.36
C VAL A 468 53.66 19.20 18.64
N GLN A 469 53.97 20.09 17.70
CA GLN A 469 53.72 21.52 17.85
C GLN A 469 52.21 21.83 17.89
N ALA A 470 51.40 21.28 16.98
CA ALA A 470 49.95 21.46 17.00
C ALA A 470 49.30 20.89 18.28
N CYS A 471 49.83 19.77 18.80
CA CYS A 471 49.45 19.23 20.11
C CYS A 471 49.78 20.19 21.26
N ASN A 472 50.99 20.78 21.28
CA ASN A 472 51.38 21.78 22.26
C ASN A 472 50.51 23.05 22.18
N ASP A 473 50.23 23.54 20.97
CA ASP A 473 49.44 24.75 20.74
C ASP A 473 47.98 24.55 21.19
N LEU A 474 47.38 23.38 20.90
CA LEU A 474 46.04 23.05 21.38
C LEU A 474 46.00 22.85 22.91
N GLU A 475 47.00 22.18 23.49
CA GLU A 475 47.08 21.97 24.95
C GLU A 475 47.26 23.29 25.71
N ASN A 476 48.09 24.21 25.19
CA ASN A 476 48.27 25.55 25.74
C ASN A 476 46.99 26.38 25.62
N TRP A 477 46.32 26.36 24.45
CA TRP A 477 45.02 27.00 24.26
C TRP A 477 43.96 26.44 25.23
N LEU A 478 43.92 25.13 25.43
CA LEU A 478 42.97 24.50 26.35
C LEU A 478 43.21 24.98 27.80
N LYS A 479 44.46 24.93 28.27
CA LYS A 479 44.83 25.41 29.62
C LYS A 479 44.54 26.90 29.82
N GLU A 480 44.87 27.74 28.84
CA GLU A 480 44.55 29.17 28.87
C GLU A 480 43.05 29.42 29.03
N ASN A 481 42.21 28.70 28.27
CA ASN A 481 40.77 28.93 28.28
C ASN A 481 40.07 28.21 29.44
N GLN A 482 40.64 27.14 30.00
CA GLN A 482 40.26 26.61 31.31
C GLN A 482 40.48 27.64 32.41
N VAL A 483 41.63 28.32 32.46
CA VAL A 483 41.90 29.38 33.45
C VAL A 483 40.94 30.57 33.27
N LYS A 484 40.66 30.99 32.03
CA LYS A 484 39.67 32.03 31.74
C LYS A 484 38.25 31.60 32.14
N GLN A 485 37.90 30.33 31.93
CA GLN A 485 36.58 29.78 32.28
C GLN A 485 36.39 29.62 33.79
N ALA A 486 37.44 29.22 34.53
CA ALA A 486 37.41 29.09 35.98
C ALA A 486 37.42 30.44 36.73
N ALA A 487 37.73 31.54 36.03
CA ALA A 487 37.62 32.90 36.55
C ALA A 487 36.22 33.53 36.35
N LEU A 488 35.35 32.90 35.55
CA LEU A 488 33.97 33.31 35.32
C LEU A 488 33.01 32.57 36.25
N LYS A 489 31.86 33.17 36.55
CA LYS A 489 30.79 32.51 37.31
C LYS A 489 29.93 31.63 36.39
N ASN A 490 29.31 30.60 36.96
CA ASN A 490 28.45 29.67 36.21
C ASN A 490 27.23 30.35 35.53
N HIS A 491 26.80 31.52 36.03
CA HIS A 491 25.76 32.33 35.41
C HIS A 491 26.25 33.29 34.30
N GLU A 492 27.57 33.44 34.09
CA GLU A 492 28.12 34.24 32.98
C GLU A 492 28.20 33.41 31.68
N LYS A 493 28.37 34.06 30.53
CA LYS A 493 28.51 33.34 29.26
C LYS A 493 29.87 32.59 29.25
N PRO A 494 29.90 31.27 29.02
CA PRO A 494 31.15 30.53 28.94
C PRO A 494 32.04 31.03 27.80
N VAL A 495 33.35 31.02 28.06
CA VAL A 495 34.42 31.32 27.08
C VAL A 495 35.00 30.02 26.51
N LEU A 496 35.05 28.94 27.30
CA LEU A 496 35.42 27.61 26.80
C LEU A 496 34.16 26.87 26.33
N LEU A 497 33.86 27.01 25.04
CA LEU A 497 32.71 26.39 24.38
C LEU A 497 33.03 25.01 23.82
N CYS A 498 32.13 24.05 24.03
CA CYS A 498 32.30 22.67 23.58
C CYS A 498 32.37 22.56 22.06
N ALA A 499 31.58 23.34 21.32
CA ALA A 499 31.67 23.42 19.86
C ALA A 499 33.00 24.01 19.33
N GLU A 500 33.70 24.84 20.13
CA GLU A 500 35.06 25.30 19.76
C GLU A 500 36.12 24.24 20.09
N MET A 501 35.97 23.53 21.22
CA MET A 501 36.81 22.38 21.57
C MET A 501 36.70 21.28 20.52
N GLU A 502 35.49 20.86 20.17
CA GLU A 502 35.18 19.88 19.11
C GLU A 502 35.83 20.27 17.78
N LYS A 503 35.59 21.49 17.30
CA LYS A 503 36.15 21.99 16.05
C LYS A 503 37.69 21.93 16.06
N ARG A 504 38.33 22.45 17.11
CA ARG A 504 39.81 22.46 17.22
C ARG A 504 40.38 21.05 17.35
N ASN A 505 39.66 20.13 18.00
CA ASN A 505 40.05 18.72 18.10
C ASN A 505 39.99 18.05 16.73
N GLY A 506 38.95 18.31 15.94
CA GLY A 506 38.82 17.83 14.56
C GLY A 506 39.87 18.42 13.61
N GLU A 507 40.23 19.70 13.77
CA GLU A 507 41.30 20.35 13.02
C GLU A 507 42.68 19.72 13.33
N LEU A 508 42.98 19.42 14.61
CA LEU A 508 44.19 18.69 15.01
C LEU A 508 44.18 17.25 14.47
N ALA A 509 43.08 16.52 14.69
CA ALA A 509 42.95 15.11 14.30
C ALA A 509 43.13 14.94 12.79
N LYS A 510 42.48 15.78 11.99
CA LYS A 510 42.64 15.77 10.53
C LYS A 510 44.08 16.06 10.11
N MET A 511 44.72 17.09 10.67
CA MET A 511 46.12 17.42 10.35
C MET A 511 47.08 16.28 10.72
N ALA A 512 46.88 15.65 11.87
CA ALA A 512 47.71 14.54 12.33
C ALA A 512 47.48 13.28 11.49
N ASP A 513 46.24 12.94 11.17
CA ASP A 513 45.88 11.82 10.29
C ASP A 513 46.42 11.99 8.87
N ASP A 514 46.29 13.18 8.26
CA ASP A 514 46.79 13.45 6.91
C ASP A 514 48.32 13.29 6.83
N ILE A 515 49.05 13.55 7.92
CA ILE A 515 50.49 13.29 8.04
C ILE A 515 50.78 11.80 8.31
N LEU A 516 50.06 11.17 9.25
CA LEU A 516 50.28 9.78 9.67
C LEU A 516 49.86 8.75 8.61
N LYS A 517 49.05 9.15 7.61
CA LYS A 517 48.68 8.36 6.42
C LYS A 517 49.71 8.42 5.29
N GLU A 518 50.79 9.20 5.44
CA GLU A 518 51.86 9.27 4.42
C GLU A 518 52.55 7.90 4.26
N ALA A 519 52.57 7.39 3.03
CA ALA A 519 53.01 6.01 2.74
C ALA A 519 54.52 5.81 2.89
N LYS A 520 54.93 4.58 3.24
CA LYS A 520 56.35 4.18 3.24
C LYS A 520 56.96 4.34 1.84
N PRO A 521 58.14 4.98 1.71
CA PRO A 521 58.88 5.02 0.45
C PRO A 521 59.13 3.59 -0.07
N ALA A 522 58.86 3.37 -1.36
CA ALA A 522 59.11 2.06 -1.98
C ALA A 522 60.62 1.73 -1.95
N PRO A 523 61.02 0.50 -1.59
CA PRO A 523 62.43 0.13 -1.51
C PRO A 523 63.10 0.19 -2.89
N PRO A 524 64.41 0.52 -2.96
CA PRO A 524 65.15 0.51 -4.22
C PRO A 524 65.11 -0.86 -4.90
N LYS A 525 65.02 -0.86 -6.24
CA LYS A 525 65.35 -2.06 -7.03
C LYS A 525 66.86 -2.20 -7.10
N GLU A 526 67.42 -3.10 -6.29
CA GLU A 526 68.82 -3.52 -6.47
C GLU A 526 68.95 -4.44 -7.69
N GLU A 527 70.02 -4.27 -8.46
CA GLU A 527 70.31 -5.11 -9.62
C GLU A 527 70.89 -6.45 -9.17
N LYS A 528 70.42 -7.56 -9.77
CA LYS A 528 70.87 -8.90 -9.44
C LYS A 528 72.30 -9.16 -9.92
N VAL A 529 73.14 -9.69 -9.04
CA VAL A 529 74.24 -10.59 -9.44
C VAL A 529 74.26 -11.81 -8.51
N GLU A 530 73.61 -12.89 -8.95
CA GLU A 530 74.01 -14.25 -8.58
C GLU A 530 73.63 -15.25 -9.68
N GLU A 531 74.35 -16.37 -9.79
CA GLU A 531 74.50 -17.09 -11.06
C GLU A 531 73.73 -18.43 -11.11
N LYS A 532 72.97 -18.63 -12.20
CA LYS A 532 72.46 -19.91 -12.75
C LYS A 532 71.56 -20.80 -11.85
N VAL A 533 70.28 -20.78 -12.19
CA VAL A 533 69.29 -21.85 -11.95
C VAL A 533 69.61 -23.11 -12.80
N PRO A 534 69.05 -24.29 -12.49
CA PRO A 534 67.77 -24.66 -13.14
C PRO A 534 66.71 -25.34 -12.24
N GLU A 535 65.46 -24.93 -12.46
CA GLU A 535 64.18 -25.60 -12.13
C GLU A 535 63.91 -26.83 -13.05
N PRO A 536 62.76 -27.56 -13.01
CA PRO A 536 61.53 -27.45 -12.19
C PRO A 536 61.23 -28.77 -11.39
N SER A 537 60.09 -29.03 -10.71
CA SER A 537 58.70 -28.56 -10.88
C SER A 537 57.81 -28.68 -9.60
N LYS A 538 56.56 -28.19 -9.73
CA LYS A 538 55.39 -28.21 -8.81
C LYS A 538 55.03 -29.62 -8.26
N ASP A 539 54.20 -29.84 -7.23
CA ASP A 539 52.93 -29.20 -6.78
C ASP A 539 52.85 -28.93 -5.25
N GLU A 540 52.12 -27.90 -4.77
CA GLU A 540 50.75 -27.90 -4.16
C GLU A 540 50.49 -28.95 -3.04
N ASN A 541 49.72 -28.69 -1.96
CA ASN A 541 48.81 -27.58 -1.65
C ASN A 541 48.73 -27.35 -0.11
N LYS A 542 48.36 -26.14 0.35
CA LYS A 542 47.91 -25.89 1.74
C LYS A 542 47.08 -24.60 1.89
N SER A 543 46.02 -24.70 2.68
CA SER A 543 45.06 -23.64 3.05
C SER A 543 44.67 -23.83 4.54
N PRO A 544 43.79 -23.01 5.15
CA PRO A 544 43.18 -21.74 4.71
C PRO A 544 43.29 -20.62 5.79
N ASP A 545 42.38 -19.65 5.73
CA ASP A 545 41.92 -18.76 6.82
C ASP A 545 42.86 -17.67 7.39
N SER A 546 42.36 -16.56 7.95
CA SER A 546 41.17 -15.74 7.65
C SER A 546 41.19 -14.52 8.59
N GLU A 547 40.93 -13.30 8.13
CA GLU A 547 40.32 -12.27 9.01
C GLU A 547 39.72 -11.10 8.23
N ASN A 548 38.91 -10.30 8.91
CA ASN A 548 37.88 -9.46 8.30
C ASN A 548 38.03 -7.97 8.69
N VAL A 549 37.56 -7.08 7.82
CA VAL A 549 37.54 -5.62 8.05
C VAL A 549 36.18 -5.21 8.64
N PRO A 550 36.14 -4.14 9.44
CA PRO A 550 35.06 -3.16 9.26
C PRO A 550 35.56 -1.70 9.27
N GLU A 551 34.93 -0.85 8.47
CA GLU A 551 35.10 0.60 8.49
C GLU A 551 33.75 1.29 8.23
N ASN A 552 33.45 2.33 9.03
CA ASN A 552 32.45 3.40 8.85
C ASN A 552 30.92 3.07 8.74
N MET A 553 30.16 3.96 9.40
CA MET A 553 28.99 4.78 8.95
C MET A 553 28.25 4.39 7.65
N ASP A 554 26.95 4.67 7.46
CA ASP A 554 26.17 5.81 7.99
C ASP A 554 24.63 5.61 7.87
N VAL A 555 23.85 6.55 8.44
CA VAL A 555 22.39 6.82 8.23
C VAL A 555 21.36 5.71 8.52
N ASP A 556 20.65 5.84 9.64
CA ASP A 556 19.26 6.37 9.69
C ASP A 556 18.97 6.96 11.09
#